data_AF-A0A150WDB7-F1
#
_entry.id   AF-A0A150WDB7-F1
#
_cell.length_a   1.000
_cell.length_b   1.000
_cell.length_c   1.000
_cell.angle_alpha   90.00
_cell.angle_beta   90.00
_cell.angle_gamma   90.00
#
_symmetry.space_group_name_H-M   'P 1'
#
loop_
_entity.id
_entity.type
_entity.pdbx_description
1 polymer ?
#
loop_
_entity_poly.entity_id
_entity_poly.type
_entity_poly.pdbx_seq_one_letter_code
_entity_poly.pdbx_strand_id
1 'polypeptide(L)'
;MRLLIAAILLASSWAQARTLSSVEEKINPSSIDQVIRLVDKDSPGSSNLKVSVVVTDYGMSTDVSPRHAIYLTLASLAEMGNIFAEFRITEEAYKFISAQRIAAGIYEVKAQVYDETFKEVTYTIDATKMFSDERKLRSNCGSAFCDGFLTTTVDVKEVAK
;
A
#
# COMPACT_ATOMS: atom_id res chain seq x y z
N MET A 1 34.47 9.73 -43.33
CA MET A 1 33.66 10.40 -42.30
C MET A 1 32.59 9.40 -41.86
N ARG A 2 32.76 8.71 -40.72
CA ARG A 2 31.81 7.69 -40.23
C ARG A 2 30.73 8.39 -39.40
N LEU A 3 29.49 8.41 -39.88
CA LEU A 3 28.33 8.79 -39.08
C LEU A 3 28.02 7.64 -38.11
N LEU A 4 28.17 7.89 -36.80
CA LEU A 4 27.59 7.03 -35.77
C LEU A 4 26.13 7.45 -35.58
N ILE A 5 25.19 6.57 -35.92
CA ILE A 5 23.78 6.73 -35.57
C ILE A 5 23.62 6.13 -34.17
N ALA A 6 23.47 6.99 -33.16
CA ALA A 6 23.08 6.58 -31.82
C ALA A 6 21.57 6.29 -31.81
N ALA A 7 21.19 5.02 -31.81
CA ALA A 7 19.82 4.60 -31.60
C ALA A 7 19.47 4.76 -30.12
N ILE A 8 18.64 5.76 -29.79
CA ILE A 8 18.03 5.90 -28.47
C ILE A 8 16.89 4.86 -28.39
N LEU A 9 17.13 3.75 -27.69
CA LEU A 9 16.05 2.86 -27.26
C LEU A 9 15.17 3.61 -26.26
N LEU A 10 14.01 4.08 -26.73
CA LEU A 10 12.92 4.55 -25.86
C LEU A 10 12.31 3.32 -25.19
N ALA A 11 12.77 2.98 -23.99
CA ALA A 11 12.05 2.05 -23.12
C ALA A 11 10.70 2.70 -22.77
N SER A 12 9.60 2.10 -23.22
CA SER A 12 8.24 2.58 -22.99
C SER A 12 7.82 2.29 -21.54
N SER A 13 8.08 3.23 -20.64
CA SER A 13 7.47 3.21 -19.29
C SER A 13 6.03 3.71 -19.39
N TRP A 14 5.06 2.94 -18.89
CA TRP A 14 3.71 3.48 -18.67
C TRP A 14 3.56 3.97 -17.23
N ALA A 15 2.72 4.99 -17.06
CA ALA A 15 2.31 5.48 -15.76
C ALA A 15 0.78 5.54 -15.69
N GLN A 16 0.20 4.99 -14.63
CA GLN A 16 -1.23 5.03 -14.37
C GLN A 16 -1.47 5.64 -12.98
N ALA A 17 -2.60 6.29 -12.79
CA ALA A 17 -3.01 6.80 -11.49
C ALA A 17 -4.43 6.32 -11.19
N ARG A 18 -4.67 5.84 -9.97
CA ARG A 18 -6.00 5.43 -9.48
C ARG A 18 -6.19 5.81 -8.04
N THR A 19 -7.44 6.06 -7.66
CA THR A 19 -7.83 6.23 -6.25
C THR A 19 -8.36 4.91 -5.74
N LEU A 20 -7.86 4.46 -4.58
CA LEU A 20 -8.31 3.26 -3.90
C LEU A 20 -9.15 3.63 -2.68
N SER A 21 -10.31 3.00 -2.54
CA SER A 21 -11.10 3.07 -1.32
C SER A 21 -10.62 2.04 -0.32
N SER A 22 -10.78 2.36 0.96
CA SER A 22 -10.55 1.42 2.05
C SER A 22 -11.50 0.22 1.94
N VAL A 23 -11.00 -0.99 2.17
CA VAL A 23 -11.75 -2.25 2.13
C VAL A 23 -11.75 -2.91 3.50
N GLU A 24 -12.91 -3.28 4.01
CA GLU A 24 -13.01 -4.03 5.27
C GLU A 24 -12.88 -5.53 4.98
N GLU A 25 -11.69 -5.92 4.54
CA GLU A 25 -11.40 -7.31 4.18
C GLU A 25 -10.70 -8.03 5.34
N LYS A 26 -11.20 -9.21 5.70
CA LYS A 26 -10.52 -10.03 6.71
C LYS A 26 -9.35 -10.77 6.07
N ILE A 27 -8.16 -10.22 6.22
CA ILE A 27 -6.92 -10.91 5.83
C ILE A 27 -6.74 -12.15 6.72
N ASN A 28 -6.71 -13.34 6.12
CA ASN A 28 -6.45 -14.56 6.85
C ASN A 28 -5.00 -14.57 7.37
N PRO A 29 -4.75 -14.67 8.69
CA PRO A 29 -3.39 -14.67 9.22
C PRO A 29 -2.51 -15.79 8.68
N SER A 30 -3.09 -16.94 8.29
CA SER A 30 -2.34 -18.06 7.75
C SER A 30 -1.85 -17.85 6.31
N SER A 31 -2.41 -16.88 5.59
CA SER A 31 -1.98 -16.54 4.22
C SER A 31 -0.99 -15.37 4.21
N ILE A 32 -0.61 -14.82 5.36
CA ILE A 32 0.36 -13.71 5.41
C ILE A 32 1.77 -14.27 5.17
N ASP A 33 2.40 -13.81 4.09
CA ASP A 33 3.81 -14.11 3.79
C ASP A 33 4.72 -13.11 4.51
N GLN A 34 4.41 -11.81 4.40
CA GLN A 34 5.26 -10.74 4.94
C GLN A 34 4.43 -9.59 5.54
N VAL A 35 4.99 -8.96 6.58
CA VAL A 35 4.50 -7.71 7.15
C VAL A 35 5.65 -6.71 7.27
N ILE A 36 5.55 -5.62 6.52
CA ILE A 36 6.56 -4.57 6.48
C ILE A 36 6.02 -3.36 7.22
N ARG A 37 6.60 -3.07 8.39
CA ARG A 37 6.22 -1.90 9.19
C ARG A 37 6.84 -0.64 8.59
N LEU A 38 5.99 0.30 8.17
CA LEU A 38 6.40 1.57 7.55
C LEU A 38 6.35 2.73 8.55
N VAL A 39 5.42 2.67 9.50
CA VAL A 39 5.29 3.60 10.62
C VAL A 39 4.95 2.79 11.86
N ASP A 40 5.66 3.06 12.95
CA ASP A 40 5.34 2.59 14.29
C ASP A 40 5.64 3.76 15.22
N LYS A 41 4.61 4.57 15.48
CA LYS A 41 4.72 5.78 16.29
C LYS A 41 3.86 5.64 17.51
N ASP A 42 4.53 5.41 18.62
CA ASP A 42 3.92 5.60 19.93
C ASP A 42 4.01 7.07 20.32
N SER A 43 2.96 7.60 20.92
CA SER A 43 2.92 8.99 21.37
C SER A 43 2.12 9.04 22.66
N PRO A 44 2.79 9.16 23.82
CA PRO A 44 2.16 9.15 25.13
C PRO A 44 1.02 10.18 25.20
N GLY A 45 -0.18 9.73 25.57
CA GLY A 45 -1.39 10.57 25.62
C GLY A 45 -2.10 10.76 24.27
N SER A 46 -1.71 10.02 23.23
CA SER A 46 -2.39 10.01 21.92
C SER A 46 -2.42 8.59 21.33
N SER A 47 -2.89 8.45 20.08
CA SER A 47 -2.94 7.13 19.44
C SER A 47 -1.57 6.61 19.03
N ASN A 48 -1.33 5.32 19.27
CA ASN A 48 -0.25 4.56 18.69
C ASN A 48 -0.59 4.28 17.21
N LEU A 49 0.11 4.97 16.32
CA LEU A 49 -0.13 4.95 14.89
C LEU A 49 0.81 3.95 14.22
N LYS A 50 0.22 2.96 13.58
CA LYS A 50 0.92 1.92 12.84
C LYS A 50 0.47 1.92 11.40
N VAL A 51 1.42 1.95 10.48
CA VAL A 51 1.17 1.73 9.05
C VAL A 51 2.07 0.62 8.58
N SER A 52 1.49 -0.38 7.94
CA SER A 52 2.22 -1.54 7.44
C SER A 52 1.80 -1.87 6.02
N VAL A 53 2.70 -2.53 5.30
CA VAL A 53 2.34 -3.28 4.10
C VAL A 53 2.23 -4.74 4.48
N VAL A 54 1.08 -5.33 4.20
CA VAL A 54 0.80 -6.75 4.43
C VAL A 54 0.78 -7.44 3.08
N VAL A 55 1.57 -8.50 2.95
CA VAL A 55 1.65 -9.30 1.74
C VAL A 55 1.04 -10.66 2.05
N THR A 56 0.02 -11.05 1.30
CA THR A 56 -0.58 -12.38 1.39
C THR A 56 -0.14 -13.24 0.23
N ASP A 57 0.07 -14.53 0.46
CA ASP A 57 0.35 -15.54 -0.56
C ASP A 57 -0.89 -16.41 -0.77
N TYR A 58 -1.37 -16.49 -2.01
CA TYR A 58 -2.49 -17.34 -2.41
C TYR A 58 -2.09 -18.81 -2.61
N GLY A 59 -0.79 -19.13 -2.48
CA GLY A 59 -0.26 -20.49 -2.56
C GLY A 59 0.32 -20.83 -3.93
N MET A 60 0.08 -22.06 -4.41
CA MET A 60 0.70 -22.53 -5.65
C MET A 60 0.09 -21.84 -6.86
N SER A 61 0.88 -20.91 -7.42
CA SER A 61 0.62 -20.24 -8.68
C SER A 61 1.18 -21.06 -9.85
N THR A 62 0.49 -21.07 -11.00
CA THR A 62 1.09 -21.55 -12.26
C THR A 62 2.22 -20.60 -12.69
N ASP A 63 3.07 -21.01 -13.64
CA ASP A 63 4.32 -20.31 -14.04
C ASP A 63 4.20 -18.77 -14.21
N VAL A 64 3.01 -18.26 -14.54
CA VAL A 64 2.75 -16.84 -14.82
C VAL A 64 1.58 -16.23 -14.01
N SER A 65 0.95 -16.97 -13.11
CA SER A 65 -0.21 -16.44 -12.37
C SER A 65 0.22 -15.53 -11.21
N PRO A 66 -0.59 -14.53 -10.83
CA PRO A 66 -0.37 -13.79 -9.59
C PRO A 66 -0.30 -14.74 -8.39
N ARG A 67 0.61 -14.45 -7.47
CA ARG A 67 0.82 -15.26 -6.27
C ARG A 67 0.51 -14.47 -5.01
N HIS A 68 0.75 -13.17 -5.04
CA HIS A 68 0.65 -12.30 -3.89
C HIS A 68 -0.41 -11.22 -4.08
N ALA A 69 -1.09 -10.90 -2.98
CA ALA A 69 -1.78 -9.63 -2.85
C ALA A 69 -1.09 -8.75 -1.83
N ILE A 70 -1.10 -7.45 -2.10
CA ILE A 70 -0.39 -6.46 -1.32
C ILE A 70 -1.38 -5.44 -0.82
N TYR A 71 -1.38 -5.23 0.49
CA TYR A 71 -2.26 -4.32 1.20
C TYR A 71 -1.44 -3.24 1.90
N LEU A 72 -1.94 -2.01 1.91
CA LEU A 72 -1.52 -0.98 2.86
C LEU A 72 -2.52 -0.96 4.00
N THR A 73 -2.05 -1.05 5.24
CA THR A 73 -2.90 -1.07 6.42
C THR A 73 -2.54 0.05 7.39
N LEU A 74 -3.57 0.58 8.06
CA LEU A 74 -3.50 1.53 9.15
C LEU A 74 -4.11 0.88 10.40
N ALA A 75 -3.42 1.02 11.52
CA ALA A 75 -3.99 0.82 12.85
C ALA A 75 -3.63 2.02 13.72
N SER A 76 -4.63 2.76 14.19
CA SER A 76 -4.50 3.89 15.11
C SER A 76 -5.12 3.48 16.43
N LEU A 77 -4.29 2.96 17.34
CA LEU A 77 -4.72 2.36 18.60
C LEU A 77 -4.67 3.41 19.71
N ALA A 78 -5.77 3.65 20.41
CA ALA A 78 -5.79 4.54 21.56
C ALA A 78 -6.64 3.97 22.69
N GLU A 79 -6.45 4.47 23.90
CA GLU A 79 -7.20 4.03 25.09
C GLU A 79 -8.72 4.09 24.90
N MET A 80 -9.20 5.09 24.17
CA MET A 80 -10.63 5.33 23.93
C MET A 80 -11.07 5.10 22.48
N GLY A 81 -10.34 4.29 21.71
CA GLY A 81 -10.82 3.92 20.37
C GLY A 81 -9.72 3.53 19.40
N ASN A 82 -9.96 2.43 18.71
CA ASN A 82 -9.10 1.85 17.70
C ASN A 82 -9.69 2.07 16.30
N ILE A 83 -8.93 2.75 15.45
CA ILE A 83 -9.34 3.02 14.08
C ILE A 83 -8.46 2.22 13.13
N PHE A 84 -9.08 1.49 12.22
CA PHE A 84 -8.40 0.65 11.22
C PHE A 84 -8.76 1.10 9.81
N ALA A 85 -7.83 1.00 8.87
CA ALA A 85 -8.12 1.13 7.45
C ALA A 85 -7.23 0.19 6.66
N GLU A 86 -7.73 -0.37 5.57
CA GLU A 86 -6.97 -1.27 4.72
C GLU A 86 -7.22 -0.94 3.27
N PHE A 87 -6.19 -1.00 2.43
CA PHE A 87 -6.28 -0.73 1.00
C PHE A 87 -5.58 -1.83 0.25
N ARG A 88 -6.30 -2.51 -0.63
CA ARG A 88 -5.75 -3.50 -1.54
C ARG A 88 -5.02 -2.77 -2.67
N ILE A 89 -3.70 -2.75 -2.61
CA ILE A 89 -2.85 -2.05 -3.59
C ILE A 89 -2.86 -2.79 -4.92
N THR A 90 -2.65 -4.11 -4.88
CA THR A 90 -2.68 -4.99 -6.07
C THR A 90 -2.90 -6.44 -5.64
N GLU A 91 -3.57 -7.22 -6.49
CA GLU A 91 -3.68 -8.69 -6.39
C GLU A 91 -2.89 -9.40 -7.49
N GLU A 92 -2.27 -8.62 -8.39
CA GLU A 92 -1.59 -9.12 -9.59
C GLU A 92 -0.09 -9.33 -9.35
N ALA A 93 0.36 -9.26 -8.09
CA ALA A 93 1.78 -9.37 -7.79
C ALA A 93 2.23 -10.83 -7.91
N TYR A 94 3.13 -11.09 -8.84
CA TYR A 94 3.87 -12.35 -8.87
C TYR A 94 4.81 -12.45 -7.67
N LYS A 95 5.51 -11.34 -7.37
CA LYS A 95 6.49 -11.28 -6.27
C LYS A 95 6.48 -9.90 -5.62
N PHE A 96 6.44 -9.87 -4.29
CA PHE A 96 6.76 -8.66 -3.53
C PHE A 96 8.27 -8.40 -3.52
N ILE A 97 8.68 -7.15 -3.76
CA ILE A 97 10.09 -6.75 -3.81
C ILE A 97 10.46 -5.93 -2.59
N SER A 98 9.74 -4.84 -2.32
CA SER A 98 10.03 -3.95 -1.19
C SER A 98 8.86 -3.03 -0.87
N ALA A 99 8.86 -2.49 0.34
CA ALA A 99 7.99 -1.39 0.73
C ALA A 99 8.77 -0.44 1.65
N GLN A 100 8.62 0.86 1.45
CA GLN A 100 9.29 1.87 2.24
C GLN A 100 8.45 3.14 2.36
N ARG A 101 8.68 3.88 3.45
CA ARG A 101 8.13 5.22 3.61
C ARG A 101 9.10 6.24 3.03
N ILE A 102 8.67 6.98 2.01
CA ILE A 102 9.50 8.00 1.36
C ILE A 102 9.21 9.42 1.89
N ALA A 103 8.00 9.67 2.40
CA ALA A 103 7.63 10.93 3.02
C ALA A 103 6.55 10.75 4.10
N ALA A 104 6.15 11.83 4.79
CA ALA A 104 4.99 11.78 5.67
C ALA A 104 3.71 11.51 4.87
N GLY A 105 3.08 10.37 5.14
CA GLY A 105 1.89 9.90 4.43
C GLY A 105 2.12 9.45 2.99
N ILE A 106 3.36 9.39 2.52
CA ILE A 106 3.70 8.90 1.18
C ILE A 106 4.56 7.64 1.28
N TYR A 107 4.11 6.58 0.62
CA TYR A 107 4.72 5.26 0.65
C TYR A 107 5.07 4.78 -0.75
N GLU A 108 6.12 3.98 -0.86
CA GLU A 108 6.51 3.31 -2.09
C GLU A 108 6.46 1.80 -1.87
N VAL A 109 5.81 1.08 -2.77
CA VAL A 109 5.75 -0.37 -2.82
C VAL A 109 6.23 -0.83 -4.18
N LYS A 110 7.06 -1.87 -4.22
CA LYS A 110 7.55 -2.46 -5.46
C LYS A 110 7.16 -3.93 -5.52
N ALA A 111 6.67 -4.34 -6.68
CA ALA A 111 6.34 -5.73 -6.96
C ALA A 111 6.70 -6.07 -8.39
N GLN A 112 6.89 -7.37 -8.64
CA GLN A 112 6.97 -7.92 -9.99
C GLN A 112 5.57 -8.35 -10.41
N VAL A 113 5.16 -7.94 -11.61
CA VAL A 113 3.87 -8.30 -12.23
C VAL A 113 4.17 -8.94 -13.58
N TYR A 114 3.34 -9.89 -14.00
CA TYR A 114 3.43 -10.49 -15.33
C TYR A 114 2.45 -9.80 -16.27
N ASP A 115 2.96 -9.15 -17.31
CA ASP A 115 2.18 -8.57 -18.42
C ASP A 115 2.97 -8.77 -19.72
N GLU A 116 2.68 -9.88 -20.40
CA GLU A 116 3.45 -10.47 -21.53
C GLU A 116 4.90 -10.87 -21.17
N THR A 117 5.52 -10.16 -20.23
CA THR A 117 6.83 -10.38 -19.63
C THR A 117 6.78 -9.92 -18.17
N PHE A 118 7.72 -10.40 -17.34
CA PHE A 118 7.84 -9.91 -15.97
C PHE A 118 8.37 -8.48 -15.96
N LYS A 119 7.62 -7.57 -15.34
CA LYS A 119 7.96 -6.14 -15.21
C LYS A 119 8.00 -5.76 -13.73
N GLU A 120 8.90 -4.83 -13.38
CA GLU A 120 8.88 -4.22 -12.04
C GLU A 120 7.90 -3.07 -12.06
N VAL A 121 6.91 -3.12 -11.16
CA VAL A 121 5.93 -2.06 -10.96
C VAL A 121 6.19 -1.38 -9.64
N THR A 122 6.35 -0.07 -9.68
CA THR A 122 6.43 0.79 -8.50
C THR A 122 5.08 1.47 -8.27
N TYR A 123 4.51 1.26 -7.08
CA TYR A 123 3.30 1.89 -6.59
C TYR A 123 3.69 2.99 -5.60
N THR A 124 3.48 4.25 -5.95
CA THR A 124 3.59 5.39 -5.04
C THR A 124 2.22 5.70 -4.48
N ILE A 125 2.06 5.61 -3.16
CA ILE A 125 0.78 5.74 -2.47
C ILE A 125 0.79 7.03 -1.65
N ASP A 126 -0.14 7.94 -1.95
CA ASP A 126 -0.45 9.11 -1.14
C ASP A 126 -1.62 8.80 -0.21
N ALA A 127 -1.30 8.65 1.08
CA ALA A 127 -2.24 8.39 2.15
C ALA A 127 -2.44 9.60 3.07
N THR A 128 -2.07 10.81 2.65
CA THR A 128 -2.26 12.03 3.46
C THR A 128 -3.72 12.25 3.83
N LYS A 129 -4.65 11.98 2.91
CA LYS A 129 -6.09 12.04 3.14
C LYS A 129 -6.54 11.11 4.26
N MET A 130 -6.07 9.85 4.27
CA MET A 130 -6.37 8.87 5.31
C MET A 130 -6.05 9.40 6.71
N PHE A 131 -4.89 10.04 6.93
CA PHE A 131 -4.55 10.63 8.23
C PHE A 131 -5.42 11.84 8.58
N SER A 132 -5.78 12.65 7.58
CA SER A 132 -6.67 13.78 7.80
C SER A 132 -8.08 13.32 8.22
N ASP A 133 -8.56 12.22 7.65
CA ASP A 133 -9.88 11.67 7.92
C ASP A 133 -9.92 10.88 9.23
N GLU A 134 -8.86 10.16 9.60
CA GLU A 134 -8.69 9.56 10.94
C GLU A 134 -8.81 10.61 12.04
N ARG A 135 -8.11 11.75 11.88
CA ARG A 135 -8.15 12.84 12.86
C ARG A 135 -9.53 13.46 12.99
N LYS A 136 -10.24 13.64 11.86
CA LYS A 136 -11.62 14.15 11.86
C LYS A 136 -12.55 13.16 12.56
N LEU A 137 -12.44 11.87 12.26
CA LEU A 137 -13.24 10.83 12.91
C LEU A 137 -13.04 10.92 14.42
N ARG A 138 -11.79 10.88 14.90
CA ARG A 138 -11.47 10.97 16.32
C ARG A 138 -12.00 12.25 16.98
N SER A 139 -11.94 13.38 16.28
CA SER A 139 -12.48 14.66 16.78
C SER A 139 -14.01 14.63 16.92
N ASN A 140 -14.70 13.99 15.98
CA ASN A 140 -16.17 13.88 16.01
C ASN A 140 -16.67 12.96 17.14
N CYS A 141 -15.86 12.01 17.57
CA CYS A 141 -16.17 11.11 18.67
C CYS A 141 -16.14 11.80 20.04
N GLY A 142 -15.42 12.92 20.16
CA GLY A 142 -15.23 13.61 21.43
C GLY A 142 -14.62 12.68 22.49
N SER A 143 -15.34 12.48 23.60
CA SER A 143 -14.94 11.58 24.69
C SER A 143 -15.60 10.19 24.62
N ALA A 144 -16.30 9.86 23.54
CA ALA A 144 -16.88 8.54 23.36
C ALA A 144 -15.84 7.54 22.81
N PHE A 145 -16.06 6.25 23.07
CA PHE A 145 -15.27 5.19 22.44
C PHE A 145 -15.42 5.27 20.93
N CYS A 146 -14.30 5.30 20.21
CA CYS A 146 -14.28 5.33 18.76
C CYS A 146 -13.48 4.19 18.15
N ASP A 147 -14.07 3.01 18.28
CA ASP A 147 -13.67 1.83 17.54
C ASP A 147 -14.36 1.81 16.18
N GLY A 148 -13.61 1.53 15.12
CA GLY A 148 -14.22 1.35 13.82
C GLY A 148 -13.27 1.21 12.65
N PHE A 149 -13.85 0.84 11.52
CA PHE A 149 -13.20 0.87 10.22
C PHE A 149 -13.36 2.25 9.59
N LEU A 150 -12.24 2.89 9.22
CA LEU A 150 -12.21 4.19 8.59
C LEU A 150 -12.46 4.04 7.09
N THR A 151 -13.65 4.47 6.68
CA THR A 151 -13.98 4.62 5.26
C THR A 151 -13.30 5.85 4.69
N THR A 152 -12.26 5.66 3.86
CA THR A 152 -11.46 6.73 3.25
C THR A 152 -10.88 6.28 1.91
N THR A 153 -10.10 7.14 1.26
CA THR A 153 -9.35 6.81 0.05
C THR A 153 -7.86 7.13 0.19
N VAL A 154 -7.07 6.50 -0.69
CA VAL A 154 -5.66 6.84 -0.97
C VAL A 154 -5.47 6.95 -2.48
N ASP A 155 -4.52 7.76 -2.91
CA ASP A 155 -4.18 7.89 -4.32
C ASP A 155 -2.93 7.07 -4.64
N VAL A 156 -2.97 6.29 -5.71
CA VAL A 156 -1.89 5.39 -6.12
C VAL A 156 -1.44 5.76 -7.53
N LYS A 157 -0.15 6.03 -7.68
CA LYS A 157 0.52 6.18 -8.97
C LYS A 157 1.39 4.96 -9.23
N GLU A 158 1.19 4.34 -10.39
CA GLU A 158 1.87 3.12 -10.82
C GLU A 158 2.82 3.46 -11.96
N VAL A 159 4.03 2.94 -11.90
CA VAL A 159 5.01 3.06 -12.98
C VAL A 159 5.62 1.69 -13.20
N ALA A 160 5.45 1.14 -14.41
CA ALA A 160 6.14 -0.07 -14.84
C ALA A 160 7.43 0.28 -15.58
N LYS A 161 8.47 -0.49 -15.32
CA LYS A 161 9.79 -0.40 -15.97
C LYS A 161 10.17 -1.71 -16.63
#